data_AF-A0A946YF29-F1
#
_entry.id   AF-A0A946YF29-F1
#
_cell.length_a   1.000
_cell.length_b   1.000
_cell.length_c   1.000
_cell.angle_alpha   90.00
_cell.angle_beta   90.00
_cell.angle_gamma   90.00
#
_symmetry.space_group_name_H-M   'P 1'
#
loop_
_entity.id
_entity.type
_entity.pdbx_description
1 polymer ?
#
loop_
_entity_poly.entity_id
_entity_poly.type
_entity_poly.pdbx_seq_one_letter_code
_entity_poly.pdbx_strand_id
1 'polypeptide(L)' 'MTDKKKTGSKSGHKKDPHAQREASRYDQPIASRELILDVIAEADRPLKMDELRGLLDIRGDEAEEA' A
#
# COMPACT_ATOMS: atom_id res chain seq x y z
N MET A 1 20.83 10.23 25.03
CA MET A 1 20.44 10.54 23.64
C MET A 1 20.19 9.22 22.93
N THR A 2 18.93 8.85 22.71
CA THR A 2 18.45 8.20 21.48
C THR A 2 16.95 8.03 21.63
N ASP A 3 16.26 8.79 20.79
CA ASP A 3 14.84 9.03 20.80
C ASP A 3 14.01 7.77 20.57
N LYS A 4 12.89 7.73 21.27
CA LYS A 4 11.89 6.66 21.27
C LYS A 4 11.15 6.67 19.93
N LYS A 5 11.60 5.89 18.94
CA LYS A 5 10.87 5.72 17.68
C LYS A 5 9.61 4.87 17.92
N LYS A 6 8.53 5.55 18.28
CA LYS A 6 7.18 4.99 18.43
C LYS A 6 6.64 4.74 17.01
N THR A 7 6.84 3.54 16.48
CA THR A 7 6.23 3.11 15.21
C THR A 7 4.75 2.79 15.44
N GLY A 8 3.90 3.82 15.52
CA GLY A 8 2.48 3.67 15.16
C GLY A 8 2.38 3.59 13.63
N SER A 9 1.49 2.84 13.00
CA SER A 9 0.27 2.16 13.42
C SER A 9 0.21 0.82 12.68
N LYS A 10 -0.39 -0.20 13.30
CA LYS A 10 -0.71 -1.47 12.64
C LYS A 10 -1.88 -1.25 11.66
N SER A 11 -1.64 -0.72 10.46
CA SER A 11 -2.65 -0.76 9.38
C SER A 11 -2.64 -2.09 8.61
N GLY A 12 -1.99 -3.11 9.18
CA GLY A 12 -2.09 -4.48 8.71
C GLY A 12 -3.55 -4.95 8.74
N HIS A 13 -4.10 -5.11 7.54
CA HIS A 13 -5.22 -6.00 7.20
C HIS A 13 -6.63 -5.40 7.13
N LYS A 14 -6.81 -4.22 6.50
CA LYS A 14 -8.03 -4.09 5.70
C LYS A 14 -7.89 -5.04 4.52
N LYS A 15 -8.59 -6.19 4.58
CA LYS A 15 -8.66 -7.13 3.47
C LYS A 15 -9.32 -6.41 2.30
N ASP A 16 -8.61 -6.27 1.19
CA ASP A 16 -9.12 -5.60 0.00
C ASP A 16 -10.38 -6.33 -0.51
N PRO A 17 -11.58 -5.73 -0.40
CA PRO A 17 -12.82 -6.36 -0.87
C PRO A 17 -12.87 -6.48 -2.39
N HIS A 18 -11.97 -5.78 -3.08
CA HIS A 18 -11.94 -5.65 -4.52
C HIS A 18 -10.72 -6.29 -5.17
N ALA A 19 -9.91 -7.03 -4.40
CA ALA A 19 -8.73 -7.74 -4.93
C ALA A 19 -9.07 -8.66 -6.10
N GLN A 20 -10.19 -9.40 -6.05
CA GLN A 20 -10.61 -10.29 -7.14
C GLN A 20 -10.94 -9.53 -8.43
N ARG A 21 -11.48 -8.31 -8.29
CA ARG A 21 -11.81 -7.46 -9.45
C ARG A 21 -10.53 -7.02 -10.14
N GLU A 22 -9.53 -6.55 -9.40
CA GLU A 22 -8.25 -6.14 -10.00
C GLU A 22 -7.46 -7.33 -10.55
N ALA A 23 -7.49 -8.49 -9.86
CA ALA A 23 -6.85 -9.71 -10.35
C ALA A 23 -7.44 -10.23 -11.68
N SER A 24 -8.67 -9.84 -12.03
CA SER A 24 -9.27 -10.15 -13.33
C SER A 24 -8.86 -9.16 -14.44
N ARG A 25 -8.27 -8.01 -14.10
CA ARG A 25 -7.96 -6.92 -15.03
C ARG A 25 -6.50 -6.86 -15.43
N TYR A 26 -5.61 -7.31 -14.54
CA TYR A 26 -4.16 -7.23 -14.72
C TYR A 26 -3.53 -8.62 -14.56
N ASP A 27 -2.54 -8.91 -15.39
CA ASP A 27 -1.74 -10.12 -15.30
C ASP A 27 -0.92 -10.17 -13.98
N GLN A 28 -0.60 -8.99 -13.44
CA GLN A 28 -0.01 -8.81 -12.12
C GLN A 28 -1.02 -8.05 -11.21
N PRO A 29 -1.78 -8.77 -10.38
CA PRO A 29 -2.80 -8.16 -9.53
C PRO A 29 -2.21 -7.15 -8.55
N ILE A 30 -2.79 -5.95 -8.53
CA ILE A 30 -2.45 -4.89 -7.57
C ILE A 30 -3.54 -4.74 -6.51
N ALA A 31 -3.25 -3.96 -5.47
CA ALA A 31 -4.27 -3.47 -4.56
C ALA A 31 -5.33 -2.63 -5.30
N SER A 32 -6.58 -2.71 -4.87
CA SER A 32 -7.66 -1.92 -5.44
C SER A 32 -7.42 -0.43 -5.28
N ARG A 33 -7.97 0.34 -6.23
CA ARG A 33 -7.92 1.80 -6.19
C ARG A 33 -8.49 2.34 -4.88
N GLU A 34 -9.56 1.74 -4.39
CA GLU A 34 -10.24 2.09 -3.15
C GLU A 34 -9.31 1.88 -1.95
N LEU A 35 -8.64 0.72 -1.86
CA LEU A 35 -7.66 0.47 -0.81
C LEU A 35 -6.45 1.42 -0.88
N ILE A 36 -5.93 1.68 -2.07
CA ILE A 36 -4.82 2.62 -2.28
C ILE A 36 -5.20 4.01 -1.76
N LEU A 37 -6.39 4.50 -2.10
CA LEU A 37 -6.87 5.81 -1.67
C LEU A 37 -7.10 5.86 -0.16
N ASP A 38 -7.66 4.81 0.44
CA ASP A 38 -7.83 4.71 1.89
C ASP A 38 -6.47 4.82 2.61
N VAL A 39 -5.45 4.13 2.13
CA VAL A 39 -4.09 4.18 2.71
C VAL A 39 -3.48 5.58 2.58
N ILE A 40 -3.67 6.24 1.44
CA ILE A 40 -3.20 7.62 1.24
C ILE A 40 -3.97 8.60 2.14
N ALA A 41 -5.29 8.44 2.26
CA ALA A 41 -6.13 9.31 3.07
C ALA A 41 -5.91 9.14 4.58
N GLU A 42 -5.54 7.94 5.03
CA GLU A 42 -5.18 7.65 6.42
C GLU A 42 -3.79 8.20 6.79
N ALA A 43 -2.95 8.50 5.79
CA ALA A 43 -1.67 9.13 6.03
C ALA A 43 -1.85 10.64 6.30
N ASP A 44 -1.49 11.09 7.51
CA ASP A 44 -1.45 12.52 7.89
C ASP A 44 -0.40 13.35 7.13
N ARG A 45 0.32 12.73 6.18
CA ARG A 45 1.36 13.35 5.36
C ARG A 45 1.46 12.68 4.00
N PRO A 46 2.05 13.37 2.99
CA PRO A 46 2.42 12.73 1.74
C PRO A 46 3.32 11.49 1.96
N LEU A 47 2.98 10.40 1.28
CA LEU A 47 3.74 9.16 1.29
C LEU A 47 4.73 9.13 0.11
N LYS A 48 5.94 8.67 0.36
CA LYS A 48 6.85 8.26 -0.72
C LYS A 48 6.39 6.93 -1.30
N MET A 49 6.81 6.64 -2.53
CA MET A 49 6.39 5.42 -3.21
C MET A 49 6.81 4.14 -2.47
N ASP A 50 8.02 4.10 -1.91
CA ASP A 50 8.49 2.96 -1.10
C ASP A 50 7.66 2.76 0.18
N GLU A 51 7.22 3.86 0.79
CA GLU A 51 6.37 3.82 1.98
C GLU A 51 4.99 3.27 1.63
N LEU A 52 4.40 3.73 0.53
CA LEU A 52 3.11 3.24 0.04
C LEU A 52 3.17 1.75 -0.35
N ARG A 53 4.23 1.33 -1.04
CA ARG A 53 4.48 -0.09 -1.39
C ARG A 53 4.59 -0.97 -0.16
N GLY A 54 5.35 -0.52 0.85
CA GLY A 54 5.47 -1.22 2.12
C GLY A 54 4.14 -1.35 2.87
N LEU A 55 3.29 -0.33 2.82
CA LEU A 55 1.96 -0.35 3.45
C LEU A 55 0.99 -1.29 2.72
N LEU A 56 1.13 -1.44 1.41
CA LEU A 56 0.28 -2.29 0.57
C LEU A 56 0.83 -3.71 0.34
N ASP A 57 1.98 -4.06 0.95
CA ASP A 57 2.74 -5.30 0.71
C ASP A 57 2.96 -5.59 -0.80
N ILE A 58 3.15 -4.54 -1.59
CA ILE A 58 3.45 -4.64 -3.02
C ILE A 58 4.94 -4.95 -3.15
N ARG A 59 5.26 -6.20 -3.51
CA ARG A 59 6.63 -6.67 -3.75
C ARG A 59 6.88 -6.82 -5.24
N GLY A 60 7.85 -6.10 -5.77
CA GLY A 60 8.28 -6.28 -7.17
C GLY A 60 9.16 -5.15 -7.70
N ASP A 61 10.29 -5.55 -8.29
CA ASP A 61 11.23 -4.76 -9.09
C ASP A 61 10.65 -4.33 -10.46
N GLU A 62 9.46 -4.82 -10.86
CA GLU A 62 8.86 -4.60 -12.19
C GLU A 62 7.81 -3.47 -12.25
N ALA A 63 7.57 -2.75 -11.16
CA ALA A 63 6.68 -1.58 -11.19
C ALA A 63 7.42 -0.28 -11.58
N GLU A 64 8.58 -0.41 -12.25
CA GLU A 64 9.11 0.61 -13.14
C GLU A 64 8.47 0.40 -14.52
N GLU A 65 7.81 1.44 -15.04
CA GLU A 65 6.99 1.40 -16.24
C GLU A 65 7.70 0.78 -17.46
N ALA A 66 6.99 -0.09 -18.18
CA ALA A 66 7.34 -0.56 -19.52
C ALA A 66 6.93 0.45 -20.60
#